data_AF-A0A955LIN4-F1
#
_entry.id   AF-A0A955LIN4-F1
#
_cell.length_a   1.000
_cell.length_b   1.000
_cell.length_c   1.000
_cell.angle_alpha   90.00
_cell.angle_beta   90.00
_cell.angle_gamma   90.00
#
_symmetry.space_group_name_H-M   'P 1'
#
loop_
_entity.id
_entity.type
_entity.pdbx_description
1 polymer ?
#
loop_
_entity_poly.entity_id
_entity_poly.type
_entity_poly.pdbx_seq_one_letter_code
_entity_poly.pdbx_strand_id
1 'polypeptide(L)'
;MNGKRIVAVAYAPKGTAFVATRGANGNLTTIALKESAKKPSSREKKIEFIQSLDPDHDVLVIENGGVSDYFALYARARGIKVLRFATSVLGGAEHPAKKDDAADALDRSRAMALLNQHGITVVKAEKPNGTETSAILTLRKARAMAMCVVGIHGHESLRPMTEGDVTNLRLKLVYRSYVRSFKATMRAYQGVLQSYRDQALIAQAFAETENNVLEMLLEDLLGGEANETERADFFALIGKTFGNEGLPAQATEEDIAKLVGAFLESDKFRSTIFDRLKAQKKAVERVLQGGKVRRKGTKEFDIIPASDVYKTVFEPIDGCGPLIAARMIAAIVDIRRFKSAPALKAYAGYHHFEDGTRARRVAGKVSNWNTDLKQGVYLFCDQTVKNKKSPWNARLEHRKAFELYKLLLNRQELAMDADLDIEVVPVAYMERTIKGVQDIVPGDFTVLADHLEALQNRFGVAFKKGGDEEVLQDIETDEDEEEQTVLTKTEKDFAKKLKGLKGSAHQKALRWLGQQFLKHVYNEWSKLVVDVKEEPTSEAVAAE
;
A
#
# COMPACT_ATOMS: atom_id res chain seq x y z
N MET A 1 -30.31 -18.33 15.12
CA MET A 1 -29.04 -18.95 15.57
C MET A 1 -29.26 -19.88 16.77
N ASN A 2 -30.50 -20.34 17.00
CA ASN A 2 -30.85 -21.06 18.23
C ASN A 2 -30.10 -22.39 18.29
N GLY A 3 -29.48 -22.69 19.43
CA GLY A 3 -28.72 -23.92 19.65
C GLY A 3 -27.24 -23.88 19.23
N LYS A 4 -26.75 -22.82 18.58
CA LYS A 4 -25.31 -22.67 18.26
C LYS A 4 -24.58 -21.77 19.24
N ARG A 5 -23.32 -22.12 19.55
CA ARG A 5 -22.41 -21.27 20.34
C ARG A 5 -21.83 -20.19 19.42
N ILE A 6 -22.05 -18.92 19.76
CA ILE A 6 -21.48 -17.79 19.00
C ILE A 6 -20.15 -17.42 19.64
N VAL A 7 -19.10 -17.38 18.83
CA VAL A 7 -17.75 -17.01 19.25
C VAL A 7 -17.34 -15.76 18.51
N ALA A 8 -17.31 -14.61 19.17
CA ALA A 8 -16.93 -13.35 18.56
C ALA A 8 -15.48 -12.99 18.89
N VAL A 9 -14.69 -12.70 17.86
CA VAL A 9 -13.26 -12.38 17.98
C VAL A 9 -13.00 -10.99 17.40
N ALA A 10 -12.32 -10.15 18.17
CA ALA A 10 -11.88 -8.83 17.76
C ALA A 10 -10.42 -8.61 18.14
N TYR A 11 -9.66 -7.92 17.29
CA TYR A 11 -8.27 -7.62 17.55
C TYR A 11 -8.08 -6.15 17.95
N ALA A 12 -7.31 -5.95 19.01
CA ALA A 12 -6.76 -4.67 19.39
C ALA A 12 -5.26 -4.60 19.00
N PRO A 13 -4.61 -3.42 19.12
CA PRO A 13 -3.19 -3.25 18.83
C PRO A 13 -2.31 -4.19 19.65
N LYS A 14 -1.07 -4.38 19.18
CA LYS A 14 -0.03 -5.21 19.84
C LYS A 14 -0.40 -6.69 20.00
N GLY A 15 -1.37 -7.16 19.23
CA GLY A 15 -1.72 -8.58 19.18
C GLY A 15 -2.64 -9.05 20.30
N THR A 16 -3.23 -8.12 21.07
CA THR A 16 -4.31 -8.46 22.00
C THR A 16 -5.54 -8.85 21.20
N ALA A 17 -6.06 -10.04 21.45
CA ALA A 17 -7.32 -10.51 20.91
C ALA A 17 -8.32 -10.57 22.05
N PHE A 18 -9.55 -10.16 21.76
CA PHE A 18 -10.68 -10.30 22.64
C PHE A 18 -11.59 -11.37 22.06
N VAL A 19 -11.99 -12.31 22.92
CA VAL A 19 -12.88 -13.40 22.58
C VAL A 19 -14.07 -13.30 23.51
N ALA A 20 -15.27 -13.31 22.94
CA ALA A 20 -16.49 -13.40 23.69
C ALA A 20 -17.30 -14.59 23.19
N THR A 21 -17.92 -15.33 24.09
CA THR A 21 -18.75 -16.48 23.75
C THR A 21 -20.16 -16.32 24.29
N ARG A 22 -21.15 -16.70 23.49
CA ARG A 22 -22.55 -16.85 23.92
C ARG A 22 -22.93 -18.32 23.81
N GLY A 23 -23.31 -18.91 24.94
CA GLY A 23 -23.73 -20.30 25.01
C GLY A 23 -25.05 -20.55 24.27
N ALA A 24 -25.32 -21.82 23.96
CA ALA A 24 -26.56 -22.23 23.27
C ALA A 24 -27.84 -21.82 24.04
N ASN A 25 -27.76 -21.72 25.37
CA ASN A 25 -28.88 -21.38 26.26
C ASN A 25 -29.15 -19.86 26.32
N GLY A 26 -28.55 -19.07 25.44
CA GLY A 26 -28.74 -17.61 25.37
C GLY A 26 -27.96 -16.83 26.42
N ASN A 27 -27.56 -17.45 27.53
CA ASN A 27 -26.74 -16.84 28.56
C ASN A 27 -25.35 -16.47 28.02
N LEU A 28 -24.95 -15.23 28.32
CA LEU A 28 -23.66 -14.67 28.00
C LEU A 28 -22.63 -15.22 29.01
N THR A 29 -22.32 -16.52 28.90
CA THR A 29 -21.74 -17.27 30.02
C THR A 29 -20.30 -16.91 30.35
N THR A 30 -19.56 -16.23 29.46
CA THR A 30 -18.27 -15.65 29.81
C THR A 30 -17.77 -14.69 28.72
N ILE A 31 -17.75 -13.40 29.04
CA ILE A 31 -16.74 -12.49 28.47
C ILE A 31 -15.43 -12.81 29.20
N ALA A 32 -14.85 -13.97 28.91
CA ALA A 32 -13.46 -14.21 29.29
C ALA A 32 -12.60 -13.38 28.33
N LEU A 33 -12.52 -12.08 28.57
CA LEU A 33 -11.44 -11.25 28.03
C LEU A 33 -10.18 -11.69 28.77
N LYS A 34 -9.69 -12.89 28.45
CA LYS A 34 -8.33 -13.25 28.79
C LYS A 34 -7.46 -12.35 27.92
N GLU A 35 -7.16 -11.17 28.46
CA GLU A 35 -5.89 -10.55 28.20
C GLU A 35 -4.86 -11.60 28.62
N SER A 36 -4.38 -12.40 27.68
CA SER A 36 -3.33 -13.35 28.03
C SER A 36 -2.11 -12.50 28.38
N ALA A 37 -1.84 -12.35 29.67
CA ALA A 37 -0.75 -11.55 30.23
C ALA A 37 0.64 -11.96 29.69
N LYS A 38 0.72 -13.07 28.97
CA LYS A 38 1.79 -13.42 28.04
C LYS A 38 1.15 -13.71 26.69
N LYS A 39 1.28 -12.78 25.73
CA LYS A 39 1.10 -12.98 24.27
C LYS A 39 0.31 -14.27 23.91
N PRO A 40 -0.91 -14.19 23.34
CA PRO A 40 -1.41 -15.26 22.49
C PRO A 40 -0.78 -15.08 21.09
N SER A 41 0.43 -14.49 21.02
CA SER A 41 1.00 -14.02 19.76
C SER A 41 1.68 -15.12 19.00
N SER A 42 1.93 -16.29 19.60
CA SER A 42 2.43 -17.42 18.83
C SER A 42 1.30 -17.91 17.93
N ARG A 43 1.67 -18.23 16.71
CA ARG A 43 0.78 -18.78 15.71
C ARG A 43 0.08 -20.05 16.24
N GLU A 44 0.72 -20.82 17.12
CA GLU A 44 0.15 -22.02 17.73
C GLU A 44 -1.12 -21.73 18.53
N LYS A 45 -1.12 -20.76 19.46
CA LYS A 45 -2.31 -20.50 20.30
C LYS A 45 -3.54 -20.08 19.48
N LYS A 46 -3.32 -19.39 18.36
CA LYS A 46 -4.39 -19.07 17.41
C LYS A 46 -4.90 -20.33 16.71
N ILE A 47 -3.98 -21.22 16.34
CA ILE A 47 -4.33 -22.52 15.73
C ILE A 47 -5.09 -23.38 16.75
N GLU A 48 -4.60 -23.53 17.97
CA GLU A 48 -5.26 -24.26 19.07
C GLU A 48 -6.67 -23.72 19.34
N PHE A 49 -6.82 -22.40 19.40
CA PHE A 49 -8.13 -21.80 19.60
C PHE A 49 -9.09 -22.14 18.44
N ILE A 50 -8.66 -22.04 17.18
CA ILE A 50 -9.51 -22.49 16.06
C ILE A 50 -9.74 -24.02 16.12
N GLN A 51 -8.76 -24.77 16.59
CA GLN A 51 -8.86 -26.22 16.75
C GLN A 51 -9.90 -26.62 17.79
N SER A 52 -10.10 -25.80 18.81
CA SER A 52 -11.13 -25.96 19.84
C SER A 52 -12.54 -25.59 19.38
N LEU A 53 -12.70 -25.01 18.18
CA LEU A 53 -14.00 -24.70 17.61
C LEU A 53 -14.61 -25.94 16.95
N ASP A 54 -15.89 -26.15 17.26
CA ASP A 54 -16.74 -27.21 16.74
C ASP A 54 -17.42 -26.75 15.43
N PRO A 55 -17.13 -27.37 14.27
CA PRO A 55 -17.71 -26.96 12.99
C PRO A 55 -19.23 -27.03 12.91
N ASP A 56 -19.86 -27.93 13.68
CA ASP A 56 -21.30 -28.18 13.62
C ASP A 56 -22.06 -27.26 14.58
N HIS A 57 -21.44 -26.93 15.72
CA HIS A 57 -22.09 -26.18 16.79
C HIS A 57 -21.65 -24.72 16.92
N ASP A 58 -20.49 -24.33 16.37
CA ASP A 58 -19.97 -22.98 16.52
C ASP A 58 -20.24 -22.06 15.31
N VAL A 59 -20.42 -20.78 15.61
CA VAL A 59 -20.38 -19.69 14.64
C VAL A 59 -19.32 -18.68 15.05
N LEU A 60 -18.31 -18.50 14.20
CA LEU A 60 -17.27 -17.50 14.41
C LEU A 60 -17.72 -16.15 13.86
N VAL A 61 -17.73 -15.12 14.69
CA VAL A 61 -18.00 -13.73 14.28
C VAL A 61 -16.70 -12.94 14.37
N ILE A 62 -16.29 -12.30 13.28
CA ILE A 62 -14.97 -11.64 13.24
C ILE A 62 -14.96 -10.39 12.35
N GLU A 63 -14.23 -9.37 12.78
CA GLU A 63 -14.13 -8.10 12.06
C GLU A 63 -13.41 -8.21 10.70
N ASN A 64 -13.65 -7.24 9.82
CA ASN A 64 -12.86 -7.03 8.61
C ASN A 64 -11.48 -6.42 8.92
N GLY A 65 -10.39 -7.18 8.77
CA GLY A 65 -9.07 -6.71 9.17
C GLY A 65 -7.91 -7.65 8.86
N GLY A 66 -6.70 -7.09 8.75
CA GLY A 66 -5.53 -7.83 8.26
C GLY A 66 -5.11 -9.03 9.12
N VAL A 67 -5.33 -8.98 10.44
CA VAL A 67 -5.01 -10.08 11.38
C VAL A 67 -6.17 -11.07 11.45
N SER A 68 -7.41 -10.59 11.39
CA SER A 68 -8.61 -11.42 11.38
C SER A 68 -8.80 -12.20 10.07
N ASP A 69 -8.29 -11.70 8.94
CA ASP A 69 -8.39 -12.36 7.63
C ASP A 69 -7.80 -13.79 7.63
N TYR A 70 -6.62 -13.98 8.23
CA TYR A 70 -6.00 -15.30 8.35
C TYR A 70 -6.83 -16.25 9.22
N PHE A 71 -7.35 -15.70 10.32
CA PHE A 71 -8.13 -16.44 11.30
C PHE A 71 -9.46 -16.90 10.70
N ALA A 72 -10.14 -16.01 9.98
CA ALA A 72 -11.37 -16.28 9.24
C ALA A 72 -11.18 -17.38 8.18
N LEU A 73 -10.08 -17.32 7.41
CA LEU A 73 -9.76 -18.33 6.40
C LEU A 73 -9.53 -19.72 7.00
N TYR A 74 -8.77 -19.81 8.09
CA TYR A 74 -8.47 -21.09 8.72
C TYR A 74 -9.70 -21.69 9.39
N ALA A 75 -10.55 -20.88 10.03
CA ALA A 75 -11.84 -21.33 10.56
C ALA A 75 -12.75 -21.85 9.43
N ARG A 76 -12.87 -21.10 8.33
CA ARG A 76 -13.68 -21.53 7.18
C ARG A 76 -13.18 -22.83 6.56
N ALA A 77 -11.87 -23.02 6.46
CA ALA A 77 -11.27 -24.24 5.92
C ALA A 77 -11.64 -25.51 6.73
N ARG A 78 -11.95 -25.35 8.02
CA ARG A 78 -12.44 -26.42 8.91
C ARG A 78 -13.95 -26.62 8.88
N GLY A 79 -14.68 -25.91 8.02
CA GLY A 79 -16.15 -26.00 7.94
C GLY A 79 -16.89 -25.10 8.92
N ILE A 80 -16.19 -24.33 9.76
CA ILE A 80 -16.83 -23.41 10.71
C ILE A 80 -17.56 -22.30 9.93
N LYS A 81 -18.79 -21.99 10.36
CA LYS A 81 -19.54 -20.85 9.83
C LYS A 81 -18.89 -19.55 10.31
N VAL A 82 -18.41 -18.74 9.38
CA VAL A 82 -17.80 -17.44 9.69
C VAL A 82 -18.75 -16.32 9.28
N LEU A 83 -19.06 -15.40 10.20
CA LEU A 83 -19.76 -14.15 9.95
C LEU A 83 -18.75 -13.00 10.05
N ARG A 84 -18.78 -12.10 9.07
CA ARG A 84 -17.93 -10.91 9.03
C ARG A 84 -18.75 -9.64 9.16
N PHE A 85 -18.15 -8.61 9.72
CA PHE A 85 -18.73 -7.27 9.79
C PHE A 85 -17.65 -6.21 9.51
N ALA A 86 -18.09 -5.08 8.96
CA ALA A 86 -17.20 -3.96 8.68
C ALA A 86 -16.79 -3.27 9.99
N THR A 87 -15.51 -2.93 10.11
CA THR A 87 -15.00 -2.15 11.26
C THR A 87 -15.62 -0.75 11.35
N SER A 88 -16.21 -0.27 10.27
CA SER A 88 -16.98 0.97 10.22
C SER A 88 -18.28 0.94 11.02
N VAL A 89 -18.80 -0.24 11.40
CA VAL A 89 -20.03 -0.37 12.20
C VAL A 89 -19.92 0.35 13.55
N LEU A 90 -18.71 0.48 14.09
CA LEU A 90 -18.44 1.25 15.31
C LEU A 90 -17.88 2.66 15.05
N GLY A 91 -17.99 3.17 13.82
CA GLY A 91 -17.75 4.59 13.49
C GLY A 91 -16.48 4.97 12.71
N GLY A 92 -15.64 4.01 12.30
CA GLY A 92 -14.32 4.34 11.72
C GLY A 92 -14.25 4.86 10.26
N ALA A 93 -15.35 5.26 9.61
CA ALA A 93 -15.35 5.51 8.16
C ALA A 93 -15.31 6.98 7.71
N GLU A 94 -15.69 7.96 8.53
CA GLU A 94 -16.04 9.29 7.97
C GLU A 94 -14.97 10.39 8.06
N HIS A 95 -13.93 10.29 8.90
CA HIS A 95 -12.91 11.37 8.93
C HIS A 95 -11.45 10.89 8.92
N PRO A 96 -10.90 10.58 7.73
CA PRO A 96 -9.48 10.29 7.57
C PRO A 96 -8.56 11.52 7.60
N ALA A 97 -9.08 12.75 7.74
CA ALA A 97 -8.29 13.96 7.49
C ALA A 97 -7.89 14.76 8.75
N LYS A 98 -8.76 14.88 9.75
CA LYS A 98 -8.47 15.61 10.99
C LYS A 98 -8.68 14.68 12.18
N LYS A 99 -7.69 14.61 13.08
CA LYS A 99 -7.98 14.29 14.46
C LYS A 99 -8.76 15.48 14.98
N ASP A 100 -10.04 15.56 14.65
CA ASP A 100 -10.91 16.27 15.55
C ASP A 100 -11.10 15.29 16.69
N ASP A 101 -10.62 15.66 17.88
CA ASP A 101 -10.85 14.90 19.11
C ASP A 101 -12.35 14.57 19.27
N ALA A 102 -13.23 15.35 18.64
CA ALA A 102 -14.66 15.12 18.51
C ALA A 102 -15.04 13.80 17.79
N ALA A 103 -14.37 13.40 16.71
CA ALA A 103 -14.71 12.16 15.98
C ALA A 103 -14.28 10.91 16.77
N ASP A 104 -13.07 10.95 17.35
CA ASP A 104 -12.62 9.89 18.24
C ASP A 104 -13.46 9.86 19.54
N ALA A 105 -13.93 11.01 20.03
CA ALA A 105 -14.85 11.10 21.17
C ALA A 105 -16.24 10.53 20.84
N LEU A 106 -16.78 10.78 19.65
CA LEU A 106 -18.06 10.22 19.22
C LEU A 106 -18.01 8.70 19.12
N ASP A 107 -16.97 8.17 18.48
CA ASP A 107 -16.77 6.73 18.37
C ASP A 107 -16.53 6.08 19.73
N ARG A 108 -15.78 6.76 20.61
CA ARG A 108 -15.64 6.35 22.00
C ARG A 108 -16.99 6.33 22.69
N SER A 109 -17.80 7.37 22.54
CA SER A 109 -19.12 7.47 23.14
C SER A 109 -20.04 6.36 22.66
N ARG A 110 -20.05 6.05 21.36
CA ARG A 110 -20.84 4.93 20.80
C ARG A 110 -20.39 3.58 21.31
N ALA A 111 -19.08 3.31 21.29
CA ALA A 111 -18.54 2.06 21.81
C ALA A 111 -18.82 1.89 23.31
N MET A 112 -18.63 2.94 24.11
CA MET A 112 -18.88 2.92 25.56
C MET A 112 -20.37 2.82 25.87
N ALA A 113 -21.25 3.52 25.14
CA ALA A 113 -22.70 3.42 25.29
C ALA A 113 -23.18 1.99 25.05
N LEU A 114 -22.67 1.34 24.00
CA LEU A 114 -22.99 -0.06 23.71
C LEU A 114 -22.50 -0.99 24.85
N LEU A 115 -21.27 -0.81 25.33
CA LEU A 115 -20.75 -1.61 26.43
C LEU A 115 -21.56 -1.42 27.72
N ASN A 116 -21.93 -0.17 28.03
CA ASN A 116 -22.75 0.19 29.19
C ASN A 116 -24.17 -0.41 29.09
N GLN A 117 -24.79 -0.39 27.91
CA GLN A 117 -26.10 -1.03 27.67
C GLN A 117 -26.09 -2.53 28.00
N HIS A 118 -24.93 -3.17 27.90
CA HIS A 118 -24.74 -4.60 28.21
C HIS A 118 -24.07 -4.84 29.58
N GLY A 119 -23.94 -3.82 30.43
CA GLY A 119 -23.32 -3.93 31.76
C GLY A 119 -21.82 -4.25 31.72
N ILE A 120 -21.14 -3.99 30.60
CA ILE A 120 -19.72 -4.31 30.42
C ILE A 120 -18.89 -3.07 30.76
N THR A 121 -18.13 -3.13 31.84
CA THR A 121 -17.22 -2.06 32.22
C THR A 121 -15.86 -2.26 31.55
N VAL A 122 -15.38 -1.27 30.79
CA VAL A 122 -13.99 -1.28 30.28
C VAL A 122 -13.04 -1.01 31.44
N VAL A 123 -12.25 -2.00 31.83
CA VAL A 123 -11.33 -1.89 32.96
C VAL A 123 -10.24 -0.84 32.67
N LYS A 124 -9.90 -0.06 33.72
CA LYS A 124 -8.86 0.98 33.94
C LYS A 124 -8.02 1.45 32.74
N ALA A 125 -7.80 2.77 32.70
CA ALA A 125 -6.82 3.41 31.82
C ALA A 125 -5.46 2.68 31.89
N GLU A 126 -4.98 2.20 30.75
CA GLU A 126 -3.69 1.54 30.68
C GLU A 126 -2.56 2.57 30.78
N LYS A 127 -1.42 2.14 31.33
CA LYS A 127 -0.20 2.92 31.17
C LYS A 127 0.15 2.98 29.67
N PRO A 128 0.39 4.17 29.11
CA PRO A 128 0.84 4.29 27.73
C PRO A 128 2.13 3.47 27.57
N ASN A 129 2.30 2.85 26.40
CA ASN A 129 3.45 2.02 26.13
C ASN A 129 3.94 2.32 24.70
N GLY A 130 5.08 2.99 24.58
CA GLY A 130 5.55 3.59 23.33
C GLY A 130 4.88 4.94 23.04
N THR A 131 4.69 5.26 21.75
CA THR A 131 4.19 6.57 21.29
C THR A 131 2.67 6.73 21.35
N GLU A 132 1.93 5.72 21.81
CA GLU A 132 0.46 5.78 21.93
C GLU A 132 0.04 6.29 23.32
N THR A 133 -0.91 7.24 23.34
CA THR A 133 -1.50 7.73 24.60
C THR A 133 -2.41 6.66 25.21
N SER A 134 -2.56 6.68 26.54
CA SER A 134 -3.47 5.79 27.29
C SER A 134 -4.90 5.83 26.74
N ALA A 135 -5.37 7.03 26.37
CA ALA A 135 -6.70 7.24 25.81
C ALA A 135 -6.93 6.47 24.49
N ILE A 136 -5.93 6.45 23.59
CA ILE A 136 -6.01 5.75 22.30
C ILE A 136 -6.06 4.23 22.52
N LEU A 137 -5.26 3.71 23.46
CA LEU A 137 -5.25 2.29 23.80
C LEU A 137 -6.60 1.86 24.38
N THR A 138 -7.12 2.60 25.36
CA THR A 138 -8.45 2.35 25.94
C THR A 138 -9.55 2.39 24.88
N LEU A 139 -9.52 3.36 23.96
CA LEU A 139 -10.51 3.46 22.87
C LEU A 139 -10.50 2.21 21.98
N ARG A 140 -9.31 1.73 21.60
CA ARG A 140 -9.22 0.56 20.71
C ARG A 140 -9.64 -0.73 21.40
N LYS A 141 -9.36 -0.90 22.70
CA LYS A 141 -9.91 -2.01 23.50
C LYS A 141 -11.43 -1.94 23.60
N ALA A 142 -11.96 -0.77 23.93
CA ALA A 142 -13.41 -0.54 24.00
C ALA A 142 -14.08 -0.88 22.66
N ARG A 143 -13.50 -0.45 21.52
CA ARG A 143 -13.96 -0.84 20.19
C ARG A 143 -13.92 -2.35 19.98
N ALA A 144 -12.82 -3.02 20.29
CA ALA A 144 -12.72 -4.47 20.13
C ALA A 144 -13.74 -5.24 20.99
N MET A 145 -13.96 -4.82 22.23
CA MET A 145 -15.01 -5.38 23.09
C MET A 145 -16.41 -5.11 22.53
N ALA A 146 -16.69 -3.87 22.10
CA ALA A 146 -17.95 -3.51 21.49
C ALA A 146 -18.21 -4.33 20.21
N MET A 147 -17.18 -4.61 19.41
CA MET A 147 -17.28 -5.47 18.23
C MET A 147 -17.66 -6.91 18.60
N CYS A 148 -17.10 -7.47 19.67
CA CYS A 148 -17.50 -8.77 20.19
C CYS A 148 -18.99 -8.77 20.62
N VAL A 149 -19.45 -7.70 21.26
CA VAL A 149 -20.84 -7.54 21.69
C VAL A 149 -21.79 -7.45 20.49
N VAL A 150 -21.49 -6.59 19.51
CA VAL A 150 -22.21 -6.48 18.23
C VAL A 150 -22.29 -7.84 17.55
N GLY A 151 -21.18 -8.59 17.53
CA GLY A 151 -21.12 -9.91 16.93
C GLY A 151 -22.02 -10.94 17.63
N ILE A 152 -22.04 -10.94 18.96
CA ILE A 152 -22.86 -11.84 19.77
C ILE A 152 -24.36 -11.54 19.68
N HIS A 153 -24.71 -10.26 19.58
CA HIS A 153 -26.11 -9.82 19.55
C HIS A 153 -26.74 -9.88 18.17
N GLY A 154 -25.94 -10.14 17.13
CA GLY A 154 -26.48 -10.38 15.79
C GLY A 154 -26.80 -9.09 15.04
N HIS A 155 -25.86 -8.15 14.96
CA HIS A 155 -26.05 -6.91 14.19
C HIS A 155 -26.42 -7.18 12.73
N GLU A 156 -27.31 -6.36 12.17
CA GLU A 156 -27.82 -6.48 10.80
C GLU A 156 -26.73 -6.50 9.71
N SER A 157 -25.59 -5.86 9.98
CA SER A 157 -24.45 -5.83 9.07
C SER A 157 -23.62 -7.12 9.06
N LEU A 158 -23.93 -8.09 9.93
CA LEU A 158 -23.25 -9.38 9.94
C LEU A 158 -23.63 -10.15 8.70
N ARG A 159 -22.63 -10.47 7.87
CA ARG A 159 -22.83 -11.28 6.67
C ARG A 159 -22.02 -12.57 6.75
N PRO A 160 -22.53 -13.70 6.25
CA PRO A 160 -21.73 -14.89 6.06
C PRO A 160 -20.51 -14.62 5.17
N MET A 161 -19.37 -15.20 5.51
CA MET A 161 -18.20 -15.19 4.64
C MET A 161 -18.47 -16.07 3.42
N THR A 162 -18.37 -15.49 2.22
CA THR A 162 -18.69 -16.18 0.96
C THR A 162 -17.46 -16.80 0.32
N GLU A 163 -17.61 -17.59 -0.75
CA GLU A 163 -16.45 -18.12 -1.49
C GLU A 163 -15.66 -17.01 -2.23
N GLY A 164 -16.33 -15.93 -2.63
CA GLY A 164 -15.67 -14.72 -3.12
C GLY A 164 -14.78 -14.07 -2.06
N ASP A 165 -15.25 -13.95 -0.81
CA ASP A 165 -14.42 -13.50 0.32
C ASP A 165 -13.21 -14.42 0.50
N VAL A 166 -13.40 -15.73 0.50
CA VAL A 166 -12.31 -16.72 0.64
C VAL A 166 -11.26 -16.50 -0.44
N THR A 167 -11.69 -16.33 -1.69
CA THR A 167 -10.80 -16.12 -2.84
C THR A 167 -10.02 -14.81 -2.73
N ASN A 168 -10.70 -13.71 -2.38
CA ASN A 168 -10.08 -12.41 -2.18
C ASN A 168 -9.07 -12.42 -1.03
N LEU A 169 -9.39 -13.09 0.08
CA LEU A 169 -8.48 -13.25 1.21
C LEU A 169 -7.28 -14.14 0.87
N ARG A 170 -7.48 -15.22 0.11
CA ARG A 170 -6.39 -16.06 -0.38
C ARG A 170 -5.46 -15.28 -1.29
N LEU A 171 -6.00 -14.52 -2.24
CA LEU A 171 -5.21 -13.63 -3.10
C LEU A 171 -4.38 -12.66 -2.26
N LYS A 172 -5.02 -12.01 -1.27
CA LYS A 172 -4.35 -11.10 -0.35
C LYS A 172 -3.21 -11.78 0.44
N LEU A 173 -3.41 -13.01 0.91
CA LEU A 173 -2.36 -13.77 1.62
C LEU A 173 -1.21 -14.15 0.70
N VAL A 174 -1.50 -14.69 -0.49
CA VAL A 174 -0.49 -15.07 -1.49
C VAL A 174 0.33 -13.84 -1.88
N TYR A 175 -0.34 -12.72 -2.17
CA TYR A 175 0.30 -11.46 -2.52
C TYR A 175 1.16 -10.91 -1.37
N ARG A 176 0.67 -10.91 -0.13
CA ARG A 176 1.47 -10.52 1.05
C ARG A 176 2.68 -11.42 1.26
N SER A 177 2.53 -12.72 1.03
CA SER A 177 3.63 -13.68 1.08
C SER A 177 4.69 -13.35 0.03
N TYR A 178 4.27 -13.10 -1.21
CA TYR A 178 5.13 -12.63 -2.30
C TYR A 178 5.89 -11.35 -1.93
N VAL A 179 5.20 -10.31 -1.41
CA VAL A 179 5.85 -9.05 -1.01
C VAL A 179 6.83 -9.26 0.13
N ARG A 180 6.51 -10.12 1.11
CA ARG A 180 7.43 -10.45 2.21
C ARG A 180 8.66 -11.18 1.71
N SER A 181 8.48 -12.20 0.87
CA SER A 181 9.59 -12.92 0.23
C SER A 181 10.46 -11.96 -0.57
N PHE A 182 9.85 -11.13 -1.43
CA PHE A 182 10.56 -10.12 -2.21
C PHE A 182 11.34 -9.14 -1.33
N LYS A 183 10.72 -8.60 -0.27
CA LYS A 183 11.41 -7.70 0.68
C LYS A 183 12.52 -8.40 1.45
N ALA A 184 12.33 -9.65 1.86
CA ALA A 184 13.37 -10.44 2.51
C ALA A 184 14.55 -10.65 1.56
N THR A 185 14.28 -11.04 0.31
CA THR A 185 15.30 -11.14 -0.74
C THR A 185 16.01 -9.81 -0.98
N MET A 186 15.27 -8.69 -1.10
CA MET A 186 15.88 -7.37 -1.30
C MET A 186 16.67 -6.90 -0.08
N ARG A 187 16.23 -7.21 1.14
CA ARG A 187 16.98 -6.91 2.36
C ARG A 187 18.21 -7.78 2.50
N ALA A 188 18.13 -9.06 2.15
CA ALA A 188 19.30 -9.92 2.09
C ALA A 188 20.28 -9.37 1.05
N TYR A 189 19.81 -8.98 -0.13
CA TYR A 189 20.63 -8.36 -1.16
C TYR A 189 21.23 -7.01 -0.73
N GLN A 190 20.45 -6.13 -0.10
CA GLN A 190 20.94 -4.85 0.43
C GLN A 190 21.87 -5.03 1.63
N GLY A 191 21.58 -5.99 2.51
CA GLY A 191 22.40 -6.36 3.65
C GLY A 191 23.74 -6.89 3.20
N VAL A 192 23.77 -7.74 2.17
CA VAL A 192 24.99 -8.14 1.44
C VAL A 192 25.73 -6.89 0.97
N LEU A 193 25.11 -6.03 0.16
CA LEU A 193 25.77 -4.85 -0.38
C LEU A 193 26.28 -3.88 0.71
N GLN A 194 25.55 -3.73 1.82
CA GLN A 194 25.87 -2.82 2.90
C GLN A 194 26.92 -3.41 3.85
N SER A 195 26.83 -4.70 4.20
CA SER A 195 27.89 -5.41 4.92
C SER A 195 29.18 -5.42 4.11
N TYR A 196 29.11 -5.47 2.77
CA TYR A 196 30.29 -5.38 1.91
C TYR A 196 30.88 -3.96 1.84
N ARG A 197 30.05 -2.91 1.88
CA ARG A 197 30.51 -1.51 1.96
C ARG A 197 31.09 -1.17 3.33
N ASP A 198 30.45 -1.66 4.39
CA ASP A 198 30.96 -1.59 5.75
C ASP A 198 32.22 -2.47 5.88
N GLN A 199 32.36 -3.56 5.12
CA GLN A 199 33.59 -4.37 5.02
C GLN A 199 34.71 -3.70 4.25
N ALA A 200 34.46 -2.88 3.23
CA ALA A 200 35.54 -2.09 2.64
C ALA A 200 36.11 -1.09 3.67
N LEU A 201 35.24 -0.52 4.51
CA LEU A 201 35.61 0.40 5.60
C LEU A 201 36.22 -0.34 6.82
N ILE A 202 35.71 -1.53 7.15
CA ILE A 202 36.22 -2.41 8.21
C ILE A 202 37.52 -3.09 7.76
N ALA A 203 37.68 -3.53 6.52
CA ALA A 203 38.94 -4.06 5.97
C ALA A 203 40.03 -2.97 5.88
N GLN A 204 39.65 -1.71 5.63
CA GLN A 204 40.54 -0.56 5.88
C GLN A 204 40.94 -0.41 7.35
N ALA A 205 40.05 -0.76 8.29
CA ALA A 205 40.29 -0.69 9.73
C ALA A 205 40.95 -1.95 10.33
N PHE A 206 40.88 -3.10 9.65
CA PHE A 206 41.27 -4.44 10.11
C PHE A 206 42.40 -5.06 9.30
N ALA A 207 43.32 -4.25 8.78
CA ALA A 207 44.65 -4.71 8.39
C ALA A 207 45.47 -5.36 9.56
N GLU A 208 44.82 -5.87 10.62
CA GLU A 208 45.46 -6.43 11.82
C GLU A 208 44.91 -7.77 12.38
N THR A 209 43.85 -8.45 11.90
CA THR A 209 43.63 -9.91 12.18
C THR A 209 42.37 -10.53 11.54
N GLU A 210 42.47 -11.79 11.07
CA GLU A 210 41.70 -12.32 9.91
C GLU A 210 40.49 -13.25 10.16
N ASN A 211 40.26 -13.87 11.33
CA ASN A 211 39.39 -15.07 11.37
C ASN A 211 37.93 -14.93 11.86
N ASN A 212 37.47 -13.80 12.40
CA ASN A 212 36.13 -13.72 13.04
C ASN A 212 34.99 -13.17 12.16
N VAL A 213 35.29 -12.58 10.99
CA VAL A 213 34.30 -11.79 10.22
C VAL A 213 33.42 -12.66 9.32
N LEU A 214 33.94 -13.78 8.82
CA LEU A 214 33.22 -14.68 7.91
C LEU A 214 32.11 -15.48 8.61
N GLU A 215 32.29 -15.85 9.88
CA GLU A 215 31.24 -16.52 10.67
C GLU A 215 30.06 -15.58 10.95
N MET A 216 30.33 -14.32 11.28
CA MET A 216 29.29 -13.30 11.51
C MET A 216 28.45 -13.00 10.25
N LEU A 217 29.10 -12.94 9.08
CA LEU A 217 28.45 -12.74 7.78
C LEU A 217 27.41 -13.83 7.46
N LEU A 218 27.74 -15.09 7.75
CA LEU A 218 26.88 -16.24 7.48
C LEU A 218 25.64 -16.31 8.39
N GLU A 219 25.74 -15.81 9.61
CA GLU A 219 24.60 -15.72 10.52
C GLU A 219 23.60 -14.64 10.08
N ASP A 220 24.10 -13.51 9.55
CA ASP A 220 23.27 -12.36 9.18
C ASP A 220 22.66 -12.49 7.76
N LEU A 221 23.42 -13.00 6.77
CA LEU A 221 22.93 -13.24 5.40
C LEU A 221 21.82 -14.29 5.33
N LEU A 222 21.99 -15.36 6.12
CA LEU A 222 21.15 -16.53 6.05
C LEU A 222 20.10 -16.58 7.18
N GLY A 223 20.05 -15.52 7.99
CA GLY A 223 19.06 -15.32 9.03
C GLY A 223 19.03 -16.47 10.04
N GLY A 224 20.16 -16.77 10.68
CA GLY A 224 20.27 -17.72 11.79
C GLY A 224 19.83 -19.18 11.55
N GLU A 225 19.31 -19.51 10.37
CA GLU A 225 18.69 -20.81 10.05
C GLU A 225 19.23 -21.44 8.75
N ALA A 226 20.29 -20.90 8.12
CA ALA A 226 20.92 -21.67 7.04
C ALA A 226 21.45 -22.97 7.58
N ASN A 227 20.99 -24.06 6.98
CA ASN A 227 21.59 -25.35 7.25
C ASN A 227 23.04 -25.38 6.71
N GLU A 228 23.84 -26.28 7.25
CA GLU A 228 25.25 -26.42 6.87
C GLU A 228 25.45 -26.64 5.37
N THR A 229 24.45 -27.20 4.68
CA THR A 229 24.49 -27.40 3.22
C THR A 229 24.46 -26.09 2.46
N GLU A 230 23.61 -25.13 2.82
CA GLU A 230 23.54 -23.82 2.18
C GLU A 230 24.82 -23.00 2.41
N ARG A 231 25.44 -23.16 3.59
CA ARG A 231 26.75 -22.57 3.90
C ARG A 231 27.86 -23.19 3.05
N ALA A 232 27.93 -24.51 2.99
CA ALA A 232 28.92 -25.23 2.18
C ALA A 232 28.79 -24.91 0.68
N ASP A 233 27.56 -24.78 0.16
CA ASP A 233 27.30 -24.41 -1.23
C ASP A 233 27.78 -22.97 -1.54
N PHE A 234 27.60 -22.04 -0.60
CA PHE A 234 28.09 -20.66 -0.75
C PHE A 234 29.61 -20.61 -0.77
N PHE A 235 30.27 -21.35 0.11
CA PHE A 235 31.73 -21.47 0.10
C PHE A 235 32.26 -22.13 -1.16
N ALA A 236 31.59 -23.16 -1.66
CA ALA A 236 31.92 -23.80 -2.93
C ALA A 236 31.77 -22.81 -4.11
N LEU A 237 30.78 -21.91 -4.06
CA LEU A 237 30.61 -20.87 -5.06
C LEU A 237 31.75 -19.84 -5.01
N ILE A 238 32.14 -19.37 -3.81
CA ILE A 238 33.30 -18.47 -3.64
C ILE A 238 34.57 -19.14 -4.20
N GLY A 239 34.82 -20.40 -3.82
CA GLY A 239 35.97 -21.16 -4.31
C GLY A 239 35.93 -21.39 -5.83
N LYS A 240 34.75 -21.50 -6.43
CA LYS A 240 34.60 -21.61 -7.89
C LYS A 240 34.87 -20.29 -8.60
N THR A 241 34.45 -19.16 -8.02
CA THR A 241 34.59 -17.84 -8.64
C THR A 241 35.98 -17.26 -8.49
N PHE A 242 36.67 -17.54 -7.38
CA PHE A 242 37.99 -16.97 -7.07
C PHE A 242 39.11 -18.02 -6.95
N GLY A 243 38.80 -19.30 -7.21
CA GLY A 243 39.75 -20.40 -7.06
C GLY A 243 39.96 -20.80 -5.59
N ASN A 244 40.95 -21.67 -5.35
CA ASN A 244 41.29 -22.18 -4.01
C ASN A 244 41.84 -21.10 -3.07
N GLU A 245 42.20 -19.93 -3.59
CA GLU A 245 42.68 -18.79 -2.81
C GLU A 245 41.55 -18.07 -2.06
N GLY A 246 40.28 -18.35 -2.41
CA GLY A 246 39.13 -17.69 -1.81
C GLY A 246 38.97 -16.25 -2.29
N LEU A 247 38.08 -15.49 -1.65
CA LEU A 247 37.92 -14.07 -1.97
C LEU A 247 39.23 -13.34 -1.63
N PRO A 248 39.81 -12.53 -2.53
CA PRO A 248 41.03 -11.76 -2.20
C PRO A 248 40.78 -10.85 -0.98
N ALA A 249 41.78 -10.74 -0.11
CA ALA A 249 41.70 -9.96 1.13
C ALA A 249 41.32 -8.48 0.90
N GLN A 250 41.63 -7.95 -0.29
CA GLN A 250 41.19 -6.64 -0.77
C GLN A 250 40.33 -6.83 -2.02
N ALA A 251 39.08 -7.23 -1.83
CA ALA A 251 38.13 -7.37 -2.93
C ALA A 251 37.89 -6.01 -3.61
N THR A 252 38.16 -5.94 -4.91
CA THR A 252 37.87 -4.76 -5.73
C THR A 252 36.38 -4.70 -6.11
N GLU A 253 35.93 -3.56 -6.63
CA GLU A 253 34.56 -3.44 -7.16
C GLU A 253 34.30 -4.45 -8.31
N GLU A 254 35.33 -4.79 -9.07
CA GLU A 254 35.27 -5.81 -10.13
C GLU A 254 35.13 -7.22 -9.56
N ASP A 255 35.82 -7.54 -8.46
CA ASP A 255 35.68 -8.82 -7.76
C ASP A 255 34.28 -8.98 -7.18
N ILE A 256 33.72 -7.90 -6.62
CA ILE A 256 32.33 -7.88 -6.13
C ILE A 256 31.35 -8.10 -7.29
N ALA A 257 31.58 -7.45 -8.44
CA ALA A 257 30.77 -7.67 -9.64
C ALA A 257 30.85 -9.12 -10.13
N LYS A 258 32.02 -9.77 -10.07
CA LYS A 258 32.21 -11.19 -10.42
C LYS A 258 31.50 -12.12 -9.43
N LEU A 259 31.59 -11.88 -8.12
CA LEU A 259 30.88 -12.67 -7.10
C LEU A 259 29.37 -12.54 -7.25
N VAL A 260 28.86 -11.31 -7.41
CA VAL A 260 27.44 -11.06 -7.63
C VAL A 260 26.98 -11.69 -8.95
N GLY A 261 27.79 -11.60 -10.01
CA GLY A 261 27.56 -12.29 -11.28
C GLY A 261 27.42 -13.79 -11.08
N ALA A 262 28.41 -14.44 -10.44
CA ALA A 262 28.38 -15.87 -10.15
C ALA A 262 27.22 -16.29 -9.23
N PHE A 263 26.82 -15.44 -8.28
CA PHE A 263 25.69 -15.67 -7.39
C PHE A 263 24.35 -15.56 -8.13
N LEU A 264 24.24 -14.64 -9.08
CA LEU A 264 23.08 -14.51 -9.97
C LEU A 264 23.04 -15.60 -11.05
N GLU A 265 24.21 -16.12 -11.45
CA GLU A 265 24.38 -17.22 -12.42
C GLU A 265 24.30 -18.61 -11.77
N SER A 266 24.42 -18.70 -10.45
CA SER A 266 24.20 -19.95 -9.71
C SER A 266 22.79 -20.47 -9.97
N ASP A 267 22.70 -21.54 -10.77
CA ASP A 267 21.44 -22.19 -11.12
C ASP A 267 20.62 -22.55 -9.88
N LYS A 268 21.27 -22.89 -8.76
CA LYS A 268 20.63 -23.26 -7.50
C LYS A 268 19.99 -22.06 -6.80
N PHE A 269 20.69 -20.92 -6.73
CA PHE A 269 20.13 -19.69 -6.13
C PHE A 269 19.07 -19.06 -7.03
N ARG A 270 19.36 -19.00 -8.33
CA ARG A 270 18.46 -18.47 -9.35
C ARG A 270 17.18 -19.30 -9.41
N SER A 271 17.26 -20.64 -9.41
CA SER A 271 16.08 -21.50 -9.37
C SER A 271 15.30 -21.33 -8.07
N THR A 272 15.95 -21.38 -6.90
CA THR A 272 15.23 -21.37 -5.63
C THR A 272 14.45 -20.06 -5.38
N ILE A 273 15.04 -18.90 -5.68
CA ILE A 273 14.37 -17.61 -5.48
C ILE A 273 13.52 -17.22 -6.69
N PHE A 274 14.07 -17.23 -7.91
CA PHE A 274 13.27 -16.82 -9.07
C PHE A 274 12.18 -17.82 -9.39
N ASP A 275 12.37 -19.13 -9.21
CA ASP A 275 11.28 -20.07 -9.44
C ASP A 275 10.23 -19.99 -8.34
N ARG A 276 10.59 -19.65 -7.09
CA ARG A 276 9.60 -19.33 -6.06
C ARG A 276 8.81 -18.06 -6.39
N LEU A 277 9.48 -17.00 -6.88
CA LEU A 277 8.81 -15.76 -7.31
C LEU A 277 7.94 -16.00 -8.55
N LYS A 278 8.42 -16.77 -9.54
CA LYS A 278 7.65 -17.20 -10.72
C LYS A 278 6.46 -18.06 -10.31
N ALA A 279 6.64 -19.01 -9.39
CA ALA A 279 5.57 -19.87 -8.89
C ALA A 279 4.51 -19.07 -8.13
N GLN A 280 4.93 -18.09 -7.32
CA GLN A 280 4.02 -17.17 -6.64
C GLN A 280 3.30 -16.24 -7.62
N LYS A 281 3.98 -15.70 -8.64
CA LYS A 281 3.37 -14.94 -9.75
C LYS A 281 2.32 -15.78 -10.47
N LYS A 282 2.68 -17.01 -10.86
CA LYS A 282 1.77 -17.98 -11.50
C LYS A 282 0.62 -18.38 -10.58
N ALA A 283 0.81 -18.40 -9.26
CA ALA A 283 -0.26 -18.63 -8.31
C ALA A 283 -1.24 -17.44 -8.26
N VAL A 284 -0.74 -16.21 -8.27
CA VAL A 284 -1.56 -14.99 -8.38
C VAL A 284 -2.37 -15.01 -9.68
N GLU A 285 -1.72 -15.28 -10.81
CA GLU A 285 -2.38 -15.38 -12.12
C GLU A 285 -3.45 -16.46 -12.14
N ARG A 286 -3.18 -17.66 -11.59
CA ARG A 286 -4.18 -18.73 -11.48
C ARG A 286 -5.40 -18.34 -10.64
N VAL A 287 -5.20 -17.59 -9.55
CA VAL A 287 -6.31 -17.09 -8.72
C VAL A 287 -7.12 -16.06 -9.50
N LEU A 288 -6.48 -15.16 -10.24
CA LEU A 288 -7.15 -14.17 -11.09
C LEU A 288 -7.80 -14.77 -12.35
N GLN A 289 -7.34 -15.91 -12.84
CA GLN A 289 -7.96 -16.59 -13.98
C GLN A 289 -9.19 -17.43 -13.58
N GLY A 290 -9.52 -17.49 -12.29
CA GLY A 290 -10.70 -18.19 -11.79
C GLY A 290 -10.52 -19.71 -11.80
N GLY A 291 -9.35 -20.22 -11.40
CA GLY A 291 -9.13 -21.66 -11.23
C GLY A 291 -10.30 -22.30 -10.47
N LYS A 292 -11.08 -23.14 -11.16
CA LYS A 292 -12.38 -23.67 -10.70
C LYS A 292 -12.22 -24.44 -9.38
N VAL A 293 -12.61 -23.84 -8.26
CA VAL A 293 -12.84 -24.58 -7.00
C VAL A 293 -14.31 -24.98 -6.99
N ARG A 294 -14.66 -26.13 -7.59
CA ARG A 294 -16.02 -26.67 -7.52
C ARG A 294 -16.28 -27.22 -6.10
N ARG A 295 -17.17 -26.60 -5.34
CA ARG A 295 -17.91 -27.25 -4.25
C ARG A 295 -19.41 -27.04 -4.46
N LYS A 296 -20.17 -28.14 -4.48
CA LYS A 296 -21.62 -28.17 -4.57
C LYS A 296 -22.23 -27.70 -3.24
N GLY A 297 -23.19 -26.77 -3.27
CA GLY A 297 -24.28 -26.78 -2.28
C GLY A 297 -24.36 -25.69 -1.21
N THR A 298 -23.90 -24.45 -1.43
CA THR A 298 -24.25 -23.33 -0.53
C THR A 298 -24.92 -22.21 -1.29
N LYS A 299 -26.10 -21.75 -0.81
CA LYS A 299 -26.74 -20.52 -1.28
C LYS A 299 -25.78 -19.35 -1.05
N GLU A 300 -25.31 -18.77 -2.15
CA GLU A 300 -24.27 -17.73 -2.22
C GLU A 300 -24.84 -16.35 -1.84
N PHE A 301 -23.99 -15.50 -1.28
CA PHE A 301 -24.17 -14.05 -1.32
C PHE A 301 -23.12 -13.52 -2.29
N ASP A 302 -23.49 -12.52 -3.08
CA ASP A 302 -22.68 -12.09 -4.20
C ASP A 302 -21.46 -11.29 -3.77
N ILE A 303 -20.34 -12.00 -3.71
CA ILE A 303 -19.02 -11.40 -3.67
C ILE A 303 -18.32 -11.87 -4.91
N ILE A 304 -18.04 -10.89 -5.73
CA ILE A 304 -17.48 -11.02 -7.05
C ILE A 304 -16.09 -11.64 -6.89
N PRO A 305 -15.87 -12.82 -7.47
CA PRO A 305 -14.57 -13.45 -7.50
C PRO A 305 -13.48 -12.44 -7.93
N ALA A 306 -12.30 -12.51 -7.33
CA ALA A 306 -11.16 -11.67 -7.73
C ALA A 306 -10.90 -11.74 -9.25
N SER A 307 -11.21 -12.88 -9.87
CA SER A 307 -11.11 -13.09 -11.30
C SER A 307 -12.03 -12.18 -12.10
N ASP A 308 -13.24 -11.95 -11.62
CA ASP A 308 -14.25 -11.21 -12.35
C ASP A 308 -14.01 -9.71 -12.16
N VAL A 309 -13.58 -9.32 -10.95
CA VAL A 309 -13.03 -7.98 -10.71
C VAL A 309 -11.84 -7.72 -11.64
N TYR A 310 -10.90 -8.65 -11.76
CA TYR A 310 -9.76 -8.47 -12.67
C TYR A 310 -10.20 -8.33 -14.13
N LYS A 311 -10.96 -9.29 -14.64
CA LYS A 311 -11.39 -9.33 -16.05
C LYS A 311 -12.23 -8.13 -16.46
N THR A 312 -13.11 -7.66 -15.58
CA THR A 312 -14.01 -6.55 -15.93
C THR A 312 -13.42 -5.18 -15.60
N VAL A 313 -12.69 -5.04 -14.48
CA VAL A 313 -12.21 -3.72 -14.02
C VAL A 313 -10.80 -3.43 -14.51
N PHE A 314 -9.88 -4.39 -14.45
CA PHE A 314 -8.44 -4.11 -14.60
C PHE A 314 -7.85 -4.60 -15.92
N GLU A 315 -8.28 -5.75 -16.42
CA GLU A 315 -7.82 -6.32 -17.69
C GLU A 315 -8.04 -5.39 -18.89
N PRO A 316 -9.16 -4.64 -19.01
CA PRO A 316 -9.37 -3.70 -20.11
C PRO A 316 -8.47 -2.45 -20.04
N ILE A 317 -7.72 -2.26 -18.95
CA ILE A 317 -6.90 -1.06 -18.73
C ILE A 317 -5.47 -1.33 -19.21
N ASP A 318 -5.11 -0.75 -20.36
CA ASP A 318 -3.75 -0.79 -20.89
C ASP A 318 -2.70 -0.34 -19.88
N GLY A 319 -1.74 -1.23 -19.59
CA GLY A 319 -0.66 -1.00 -18.61
C GLY A 319 -0.99 -1.47 -17.19
N CYS A 320 -2.20 -1.94 -16.91
CA CYS A 320 -2.59 -2.51 -15.61
C CYS A 320 -2.47 -4.04 -15.60
N GLY A 321 -1.23 -4.55 -15.65
CA GLY A 321 -0.99 -6.00 -15.66
C GLY A 321 -1.46 -6.74 -14.38
N PRO A 322 -1.52 -8.09 -14.41
CA PRO A 322 -2.07 -8.92 -13.33
C PRO A 322 -1.49 -8.65 -11.94
N LEU A 323 -0.18 -8.37 -11.84
CA LEU A 323 0.47 -8.11 -10.55
C LEU A 323 0.09 -6.73 -9.96
N ILE A 324 -0.08 -5.72 -10.81
CA ILE A 324 -0.55 -4.39 -10.41
C ILE A 324 -2.00 -4.50 -9.93
N ALA A 325 -2.84 -5.18 -10.71
CA ALA A 325 -4.24 -5.43 -10.36
C ALA A 325 -4.38 -6.25 -9.07
N ALA A 326 -3.64 -7.36 -8.92
CA ALA A 326 -3.66 -8.20 -7.71
C ALA A 326 -3.32 -7.39 -6.45
N ARG A 327 -2.30 -6.52 -6.53
CA ARG A 327 -1.93 -5.61 -5.44
C ARG A 327 -3.08 -4.70 -5.05
N MET A 328 -3.75 -4.10 -6.03
CA MET A 328 -4.88 -3.20 -5.80
C MET A 328 -6.11 -3.94 -5.24
N ILE A 329 -6.48 -5.08 -5.83
CA ILE A 329 -7.59 -5.93 -5.37
C ILE A 329 -7.33 -6.37 -3.93
N ALA A 330 -6.11 -6.84 -3.61
CA ALA A 330 -5.73 -7.24 -2.26
C ALA A 330 -5.77 -6.09 -1.24
N ALA A 331 -5.48 -4.85 -1.68
CA ALA A 331 -5.48 -3.68 -0.82
C ALA A 331 -6.89 -3.11 -0.58
N ILE A 332 -7.76 -3.17 -1.60
CA ILE A 332 -9.16 -2.73 -1.57
C ILE A 332 -10.03 -3.76 -0.84
N VAL A 333 -9.88 -5.04 -1.19
CA VAL A 333 -10.63 -6.22 -0.72
C VAL A 333 -12.10 -6.22 -1.15
N ASP A 334 -12.86 -5.20 -0.75
CA ASP A 334 -14.28 -5.04 -1.05
C ASP A 334 -14.54 -3.57 -1.36
N ILE A 335 -15.03 -3.25 -2.55
CA ILE A 335 -15.26 -1.86 -2.97
C ILE A 335 -16.37 -1.18 -2.15
N ARG A 336 -17.34 -1.93 -1.63
CA ARG A 336 -18.49 -1.41 -0.85
C ARG A 336 -18.10 -0.71 0.45
N ARG A 337 -16.88 -0.97 0.94
CA ARG A 337 -16.37 -0.28 2.13
C ARG A 337 -16.12 1.21 1.91
N PHE A 338 -16.10 1.64 0.64
CA PHE A 338 -15.94 3.03 0.26
C PHE A 338 -17.30 3.57 -0.18
N LYS A 339 -17.81 4.59 0.50
CA LYS A 339 -19.08 5.26 0.16
C LYS A 339 -19.01 6.01 -1.18
N SER A 340 -17.80 6.38 -1.61
CA SER A 340 -17.58 7.20 -2.80
C SER A 340 -16.15 7.04 -3.35
N ALA A 341 -15.93 7.40 -4.62
CA ALA A 341 -14.60 7.45 -5.21
C ALA A 341 -13.61 8.37 -4.44
N PRO A 342 -14.00 9.55 -3.94
CA PRO A 342 -13.17 10.34 -3.02
C PRO A 342 -12.68 9.57 -1.79
N ALA A 343 -13.51 8.71 -1.18
CA ALA A 343 -13.11 7.90 -0.03
C ALA A 343 -12.01 6.88 -0.42
N LEU A 344 -12.13 6.24 -1.59
CA LEU A 344 -11.08 5.36 -2.11
C LEU A 344 -9.78 6.13 -2.41
N LYS A 345 -9.86 7.33 -2.99
CA LYS A 345 -8.69 8.21 -3.21
C LYS A 345 -8.02 8.60 -1.90
N ALA A 346 -8.81 8.88 -0.87
CA ALA A 346 -8.29 9.21 0.46
C ALA A 346 -7.53 8.03 1.07
N TYR A 347 -8.11 6.84 1.00
CA TYR A 347 -7.48 5.59 1.44
C TYR A 347 -6.19 5.27 0.66
N ALA A 348 -6.10 5.62 -0.62
CA ALA A 348 -4.87 5.48 -1.41
C ALA A 348 -3.83 6.59 -1.17
N GLY A 349 -4.15 7.66 -0.43
CA GLY A 349 -3.27 8.84 -0.27
C GLY A 349 -3.20 9.76 -1.50
N TYR A 350 -4.17 9.65 -2.41
CA TYR A 350 -4.29 10.47 -3.63
C TYR A 350 -5.28 11.63 -3.50
N HIS A 351 -5.90 11.87 -2.34
CA HIS A 351 -6.80 13.01 -2.15
C HIS A 351 -6.07 14.37 -2.06
N HIS A 352 -6.86 15.43 -2.25
CA HIS A 352 -6.52 16.82 -1.95
C HIS A 352 -7.40 17.31 -0.81
N PHE A 353 -6.92 18.31 -0.08
CA PHE A 353 -7.73 19.08 0.85
C PHE A 353 -8.53 20.14 0.09
N GLU A 354 -9.47 20.79 0.78
CA GLU A 354 -10.36 21.82 0.20
C GLU A 354 -9.60 23.03 -0.34
N ASP A 355 -8.48 23.37 0.31
CA ASP A 355 -7.52 24.39 -0.12
C ASP A 355 -6.68 23.96 -1.37
N GLY A 356 -6.98 22.80 -1.94
CA GLY A 356 -6.23 22.22 -3.06
C GLY A 356 -4.87 21.63 -2.66
N THR A 357 -4.48 21.72 -1.39
CA THR A 357 -3.18 21.22 -0.94
C THR A 357 -3.14 19.71 -0.89
N ARG A 358 -1.91 19.19 -1.00
CA ARG A 358 -1.63 17.76 -1.01
C ARG A 358 -1.66 17.21 0.41
N ALA A 359 -2.39 16.11 0.57
CA ALA A 359 -2.19 15.21 1.69
C ALA A 359 -0.73 14.74 1.77
N ARG A 360 0.01 15.22 2.78
CA ARG A 360 1.39 14.83 3.11
C ARG A 360 1.39 14.04 4.42
N ARG A 361 2.37 13.14 4.56
CA ARG A 361 2.65 12.52 5.86
C ARG A 361 3.23 13.60 6.75
N VAL A 362 2.64 13.79 7.91
CA VAL A 362 3.15 14.70 8.94
C VAL A 362 3.85 13.84 9.98
N ALA A 363 5.08 14.20 10.34
CA ALA A 363 5.84 13.49 11.37
C ALA A 363 5.02 13.43 12.68
N GLY A 364 5.04 12.28 13.35
CA GLY A 364 4.23 12.04 14.55
C GLY A 364 2.73 11.79 14.31
N LYS A 365 2.21 11.99 13.08
CA LYS A 365 0.81 11.68 12.74
C LYS A 365 0.72 10.38 11.93
N VAL A 366 -0.05 9.41 12.44
CA VAL A 366 -0.35 8.17 11.73
C VAL A 366 -1.20 8.50 10.49
N SER A 367 -0.68 8.21 9.30
CA SER A 367 -1.45 8.33 8.06
C SER A 367 -2.33 7.10 7.86
N ASN A 368 -3.64 7.29 7.69
CA ASN A 368 -4.60 6.20 7.41
C ASN A 368 -4.56 5.69 5.96
N TRP A 369 -3.48 5.92 5.22
CA TRP A 369 -3.35 5.49 3.84
C TRP A 369 -2.87 4.05 3.74
N ASN A 370 -3.39 3.32 2.75
CA ASN A 370 -2.89 2.01 2.40
C ASN A 370 -1.69 2.14 1.45
N THR A 371 -0.50 1.80 1.94
CA THR A 371 0.75 1.89 1.15
C THR A 371 0.77 0.94 -0.04
N ASP A 372 0.14 -0.23 0.06
CA ASP A 372 0.11 -1.21 -1.01
C ASP A 372 -0.76 -0.70 -2.17
N LEU A 373 -1.92 -0.12 -1.86
CA LEU A 373 -2.78 0.53 -2.86
C LEU A 373 -2.07 1.72 -3.51
N LYS A 374 -1.46 2.59 -2.70
CA LYS A 374 -0.69 3.74 -3.21
C LYS A 374 0.42 3.30 -4.18
N GLN A 375 1.17 2.27 -3.81
CA GLN A 375 2.24 1.73 -4.66
C GLN A 375 1.68 1.06 -5.91
N GLY A 376 0.52 0.40 -5.84
CA GLY A 376 -0.16 -0.12 -7.02
C GLY A 376 -0.49 0.97 -8.02
N VAL A 377 -1.09 2.07 -7.54
CA VAL A 377 -1.42 3.23 -8.39
C VAL A 377 -0.17 3.88 -8.97
N TYR A 378 0.89 4.00 -8.17
CA TYR A 378 2.20 4.47 -8.65
C TYR A 378 2.73 3.59 -9.80
N LEU A 379 2.75 2.27 -9.62
CA LEU A 379 3.22 1.34 -10.65
C LEU A 379 2.38 1.43 -11.92
N PHE A 380 1.06 1.60 -11.81
CA PHE A 380 0.19 1.84 -12.97
C PHE A 380 0.57 3.15 -13.70
N CYS A 381 0.79 4.24 -12.96
CA CYS A 381 1.22 5.52 -13.55
C CYS A 381 2.59 5.38 -14.24
N ASP A 382 3.56 4.70 -13.62
CA ASP A 382 4.88 4.43 -14.21
C ASP A 382 4.77 3.60 -15.50
N GLN A 383 3.95 2.54 -15.51
CA GLN A 383 3.69 1.78 -16.73
C GLN A 383 3.00 2.61 -17.82
N THR A 384 2.13 3.55 -17.43
CA THR A 384 1.50 4.48 -18.36
C THR A 384 2.52 5.43 -19.00
N VAL A 385 3.52 5.89 -18.25
CA VAL A 385 4.61 6.74 -18.79
C VAL A 385 5.42 5.98 -19.85
N LYS A 386 5.69 4.70 -19.60
CA LYS A 386 6.46 3.81 -20.47
C LYS A 386 5.66 3.39 -21.71
N ASN A 387 4.37 3.15 -21.57
CA ASN A 387 3.50 2.76 -22.68
C ASN A 387 2.88 3.99 -23.38
N LYS A 388 3.63 4.58 -24.33
CA LYS A 388 3.18 5.75 -25.10
C LYS A 388 1.91 5.55 -25.92
N LYS A 389 1.56 4.30 -26.24
CA LYS A 389 0.36 3.97 -27.02
C LYS A 389 -0.91 3.88 -26.16
N SER A 390 -0.77 3.85 -24.83
CA SER A 390 -1.92 3.75 -23.93
C SER A 390 -2.80 5.00 -24.02
N PRO A 391 -4.14 4.88 -24.06
CA PRO A 391 -5.04 6.03 -23.99
C PRO A 391 -4.85 6.82 -22.68
N TRP A 392 -4.33 6.19 -21.63
CA TRP A 392 -3.97 6.85 -20.38
C TRP A 392 -2.72 7.73 -20.52
N ASN A 393 -1.79 7.36 -21.40
CA ASN A 393 -0.62 8.18 -21.71
C ASN A 393 -1.04 9.45 -22.44
N ALA A 394 -1.93 9.35 -23.43
CA ALA A 394 -2.48 10.53 -24.10
C ALA A 394 -3.11 11.50 -23.08
N ARG A 395 -3.94 11.01 -22.16
CA ARG A 395 -4.51 11.81 -21.06
C ARG A 395 -3.44 12.43 -20.16
N LEU A 396 -2.37 11.71 -19.87
CA LEU A 396 -1.24 12.21 -19.09
C LEU A 396 -0.53 13.36 -19.81
N GLU A 397 -0.26 13.24 -21.11
CA GLU A 397 0.40 14.29 -21.91
C GLU A 397 -0.44 15.56 -22.01
N HIS A 398 -1.75 15.45 -22.26
CA HIS A 398 -2.68 16.59 -22.15
C HIS A 398 -2.60 17.26 -20.77
N ARG A 399 -2.60 16.46 -19.70
CA ARG A 399 -2.53 17.00 -18.34
C ARG A 399 -1.18 17.65 -18.04
N LYS A 400 -0.06 17.11 -18.55
CA LYS A 400 1.27 17.71 -18.40
C LYS A 400 1.33 19.11 -18.99
N ALA A 401 0.83 19.27 -20.22
CA ALA A 401 0.73 20.57 -20.89
C ALA A 401 -0.09 21.57 -20.04
N PHE A 402 -1.26 21.14 -19.57
CA PHE A 402 -2.13 21.98 -18.75
C PHE A 402 -1.53 22.36 -17.39
N GLU A 403 -0.85 21.44 -16.70
CA GLU A 403 -0.18 21.77 -15.45
C GLU A 403 1.02 22.70 -15.65
N LEU A 404 1.75 22.56 -16.76
CA LEU A 404 2.85 23.47 -17.11
C LEU A 404 2.31 24.87 -17.42
N TYR A 405 1.26 24.98 -18.22
CA TYR A 405 0.57 26.25 -18.49
C TYR A 405 0.15 26.95 -17.19
N LYS A 406 -0.53 26.23 -16.29
CA LYS A 406 -0.95 26.80 -14.99
C LYS A 406 0.22 27.27 -14.13
N LEU A 407 1.33 26.54 -14.15
CA LEU A 407 2.53 26.92 -13.41
C LEU A 407 3.15 28.19 -14.00
N LEU A 408 3.25 28.28 -15.33
CA LEU A 408 3.76 29.47 -16.01
C LEU A 408 2.85 30.69 -15.78
N LEU A 409 1.53 30.52 -15.81
CA LEU A 409 0.58 31.60 -15.51
C LEU A 409 0.77 32.15 -14.09
N ASN A 410 0.90 31.27 -13.10
CA ASN A 410 1.23 31.70 -11.75
C ASN A 410 2.61 32.40 -11.66
N ARG A 411 3.58 32.03 -12.51
CA ARG A 411 4.86 32.73 -12.58
C ARG A 411 4.77 34.07 -13.29
N GLN A 412 3.89 34.21 -14.29
CA GLN A 412 3.60 35.50 -14.93
C GLN A 412 3.05 36.49 -13.91
N GLU A 413 2.07 36.07 -13.08
CA GLU A 413 1.53 36.88 -11.99
C GLU A 413 2.65 37.35 -11.05
N LEU A 414 3.53 36.44 -10.63
CA LEU A 414 4.67 36.76 -9.76
C LEU A 414 5.71 37.67 -10.41
N ALA A 415 5.86 37.63 -11.73
CA ALA A 415 6.74 38.55 -12.46
C ALA A 415 6.12 39.96 -12.49
N MET A 416 4.83 40.06 -12.80
CA MET A 416 4.08 41.32 -12.79
C MET A 416 4.09 41.97 -11.40
N ASP A 417 3.86 41.20 -10.34
CA ASP A 417 3.91 41.69 -8.94
C ASP A 417 5.31 42.20 -8.56
N ALA A 418 6.35 41.72 -9.23
CA ALA A 418 7.75 42.11 -9.02
C ALA A 418 8.21 43.21 -9.99
N ASP A 419 7.31 43.79 -10.79
CA ASP A 419 7.59 44.79 -11.82
C ASP A 419 8.65 44.32 -12.84
N LEU A 420 8.62 43.03 -13.16
CA LEU A 420 9.50 42.40 -14.14
C LEU A 420 8.82 42.35 -15.50
N ASP A 421 9.36 43.06 -16.48
CA ASP A 421 8.91 43.04 -17.88
C ASP A 421 9.43 41.79 -18.62
N ILE A 422 8.89 40.63 -18.23
CA ILE A 422 9.30 39.32 -18.74
C ILE A 422 8.07 38.51 -19.14
N GLU A 423 8.08 38.01 -20.37
CA GLU A 423 7.08 37.08 -20.91
C GLU A 423 7.34 35.66 -20.40
N VAL A 424 6.62 35.26 -19.36
CA VAL A 424 6.73 33.93 -18.74
C VAL A 424 5.81 32.91 -19.41
N VAL A 425 4.61 33.33 -19.80
CA VAL A 425 3.68 32.56 -20.61
C VAL A 425 3.75 33.08 -22.04
N PRO A 426 3.88 32.23 -23.07
CA PRO A 426 3.94 32.71 -24.44
C PRO A 426 2.68 33.51 -24.80
N VAL A 427 2.79 34.64 -25.51
CA VAL A 427 1.65 35.52 -25.88
C VAL A 427 0.50 34.73 -26.51
N ALA A 428 0.81 33.76 -27.37
CA ALA A 428 -0.19 32.91 -28.03
C ALA A 428 -1.07 32.10 -27.05
N TYR A 429 -0.65 31.89 -25.80
CA TYR A 429 -1.43 31.24 -24.74
C TYR A 429 -2.14 32.23 -23.81
N MET A 430 -1.75 33.51 -23.81
CA MET A 430 -2.45 34.57 -23.08
C MET A 430 -3.75 34.97 -23.79
N GLU A 431 -3.76 34.91 -25.13
CA GLU A 431 -4.94 35.20 -25.94
C GLU A 431 -5.93 34.02 -25.99
N ARG A 432 -5.45 32.80 -25.70
CA ARG A 432 -6.30 31.60 -25.68
C ARG A 432 -7.18 31.56 -24.43
N THR A 433 -8.48 31.38 -24.62
CA THR A 433 -9.41 31.09 -23.53
C THR A 433 -9.27 29.64 -23.07
N ILE A 434 -8.38 29.37 -22.12
CA ILE A 434 -8.14 28.03 -21.55
C ILE A 434 -8.92 27.89 -20.24
N LYS A 435 -10.07 27.21 -20.29
CA LYS A 435 -10.92 26.94 -19.11
C LYS A 435 -10.61 25.59 -18.46
N GLY A 436 -10.02 24.65 -19.21
CA GLY A 436 -9.69 23.32 -18.72
C GLY A 436 -8.70 22.56 -19.59
N VAL A 437 -8.49 21.29 -19.22
CA VAL A 437 -7.51 20.41 -19.88
C VAL A 437 -7.86 20.11 -21.34
N GLN A 438 -9.15 20.18 -21.69
CA GLN A 438 -9.66 19.96 -23.03
C GLN A 438 -9.31 21.09 -24.01
N ASP A 439 -8.95 22.27 -23.51
CA ASP A 439 -8.58 23.43 -24.33
C ASP A 439 -7.08 23.43 -24.69
N ILE A 440 -6.35 22.38 -24.27
CA ILE A 440 -4.92 22.17 -24.48
C ILE A 440 -4.69 20.82 -25.17
N VAL A 441 -3.77 20.79 -26.13
CA VAL A 441 -3.36 19.60 -26.88
C VAL A 441 -1.97 19.11 -26.43
N PRO A 442 -1.59 17.84 -26.68
CA PRO A 442 -0.29 17.32 -26.23
C PRO A 442 0.91 18.10 -26.79
N GLY A 443 0.80 18.60 -28.03
CA GLY A 443 1.84 19.43 -28.66
C GLY A 443 2.11 20.75 -27.93
N ASP A 444 1.13 21.26 -27.17
CA ASP A 444 1.31 22.47 -26.35
C ASP A 444 2.40 22.26 -25.28
N PHE A 445 2.62 21.02 -24.80
CA PHE A 445 3.69 20.76 -23.82
C PHE A 445 5.07 21.09 -24.39
N THR A 446 5.33 20.74 -25.65
CA THR A 446 6.60 21.02 -26.32
C THR A 446 6.82 22.53 -26.41
N VAL A 447 5.84 23.27 -26.93
CA VAL A 447 5.92 24.74 -27.07
C VAL A 447 6.15 25.42 -25.72
N LEU A 448 5.41 25.05 -24.69
CA LEU A 448 5.55 25.61 -23.34
C LEU A 448 6.88 25.21 -22.68
N ALA A 449 7.38 24.00 -22.94
CA ALA A 449 8.65 23.53 -22.41
C ALA A 449 9.84 24.23 -23.08
N ASP A 450 9.81 24.39 -24.41
CA ASP A 450 10.85 25.09 -25.17
C ASP A 450 10.92 26.57 -24.76
N HIS A 451 9.76 27.23 -24.54
CA HIS A 451 9.71 28.59 -23.99
C HIS A 451 10.31 28.68 -22.59
N LEU A 452 9.97 27.74 -21.70
CA LEU A 452 10.54 27.68 -20.36
C LEU A 452 12.06 27.47 -20.39
N GLU A 453 12.55 26.60 -21.29
CA GLU A 453 13.99 26.34 -21.45
C GLU A 453 14.71 27.59 -21.99
N ALA A 454 14.13 28.32 -22.95
CA ALA A 454 14.65 29.59 -23.41
C ALA A 454 14.71 30.65 -22.30
N LEU A 455 13.67 30.74 -21.46
CA LEU A 455 13.66 31.62 -20.29
C LEU A 455 14.74 31.23 -19.28
N GLN A 456 14.87 29.94 -18.97
CA GLN A 456 15.90 29.46 -18.04
C GLN A 456 17.31 29.80 -18.54
N ASN A 457 17.57 29.62 -19.84
CA ASN A 457 18.85 29.98 -20.46
C ASN A 457 19.11 31.50 -20.38
N ARG A 458 18.09 32.35 -20.61
CA ARG A 458 18.21 33.81 -20.47
C ARG A 458 18.63 34.24 -19.05
N PHE A 459 18.19 33.52 -18.02
CA PHE A 459 18.53 33.80 -16.62
C PHE A 459 19.75 33.03 -16.10
N GLY A 460 20.50 32.33 -16.95
CA GLY A 460 21.63 31.51 -16.51
C GLY A 460 21.24 30.34 -15.60
N VAL A 461 19.97 29.92 -15.60
CA VAL A 461 19.52 28.78 -14.79
C VAL A 461 19.92 27.48 -15.48
N ALA A 462 21.09 26.96 -15.10
CA ALA A 462 21.60 25.71 -15.63
C ALA A 462 20.61 24.56 -15.42
N PHE A 463 20.18 23.94 -16.51
CA PHE A 463 19.42 22.70 -16.46
C PHE A 463 20.37 21.57 -16.04
N LYS A 464 20.21 21.01 -14.82
CA LYS A 464 20.90 19.77 -14.43
C LYS A 464 20.34 18.62 -15.27
N LYS A 465 20.96 18.39 -16.43
CA LYS A 465 20.66 17.31 -17.36
C LYS A 465 21.11 15.99 -16.72
N GLY A 466 20.23 15.34 -15.96
CA GLY A 466 20.53 13.99 -15.43
C GLY A 466 19.92 13.60 -14.08
N GLY A 467 19.15 14.47 -13.41
CA GLY A 467 18.49 14.08 -12.17
C GLY A 467 17.03 13.70 -12.39
N ASP A 468 16.76 12.44 -12.73
CA ASP A 468 15.41 11.90 -12.53
C ASP A 468 15.07 11.98 -11.04
N GLU A 469 14.17 12.90 -10.71
CA GLU A 469 13.23 12.90 -9.57
C GLU A 469 13.73 12.85 -8.11
N GLU A 470 14.99 12.58 -7.80
CA GLU A 470 15.44 12.49 -6.41
C GLU A 470 16.34 13.66 -5.96
N VAL A 471 15.77 14.44 -5.03
CA VAL A 471 16.42 15.32 -4.05
C VAL A 471 16.88 16.70 -4.58
N LEU A 472 15.97 17.66 -4.41
CA LEU A 472 16.32 19.07 -4.13
C LEU A 472 17.04 19.09 -2.77
N GLN A 473 18.36 18.84 -2.77
CA GLN A 473 19.24 19.27 -1.68
C GLN A 473 20.01 20.47 -2.18
N ASP A 474 19.94 21.54 -1.39
CA ASP A 474 20.62 22.81 -1.61
C ASP A 474 22.14 22.55 -1.58
N ILE A 475 22.73 22.46 -2.77
CA ILE A 475 24.18 22.57 -2.94
C ILE A 475 24.40 24.03 -3.31
N GLU A 476 24.59 24.86 -2.28
CA GLU A 476 25.23 26.16 -2.37
C GLU A 476 26.73 25.90 -2.58
N THR A 477 27.16 25.81 -3.83
CA THR A 477 28.59 25.93 -4.17
C THR A 477 28.79 27.35 -4.67
N ASP A 478 29.37 28.18 -3.80
CA ASP A 478 29.54 29.64 -3.95
C ASP A 478 30.76 30.05 -4.79
N GLU A 479 31.39 29.14 -5.51
CA GLU A 479 32.68 29.40 -6.15
C GLU A 479 32.55 29.09 -7.64
N ASP A 480 32.82 30.11 -8.47
CA ASP A 480 32.93 30.13 -9.94
C ASP A 480 31.76 30.77 -10.73
N GLU A 481 31.54 32.09 -10.57
CA GLU A 481 30.78 32.93 -11.51
C GLU A 481 31.60 34.16 -11.95
N GLU A 482 32.60 33.97 -12.81
CA GLU A 482 33.23 35.08 -13.56
C GLU A 482 32.70 35.07 -15.00
N GLU A 483 32.10 36.21 -15.41
CA GLU A 483 31.37 36.48 -16.66
C GLU A 483 29.89 36.05 -16.72
N GLN A 484 29.06 36.64 -15.86
CA GLN A 484 27.60 36.60 -16.04
C GLN A 484 27.00 38.01 -16.11
N THR A 485 26.02 38.17 -17.00
CA THR A 485 25.12 39.33 -17.08
C THR A 485 24.68 39.77 -15.69
N VAL A 486 24.74 41.08 -15.41
CA VAL A 486 24.39 41.66 -14.11
C VAL A 486 22.87 41.58 -13.92
N LEU A 487 22.35 40.40 -13.60
CA LEU A 487 20.97 40.21 -13.20
C LEU A 487 20.73 40.93 -11.86
N THR A 488 19.64 41.68 -11.80
CA THR A 488 19.18 42.29 -10.55
C THR A 488 18.84 41.21 -9.52
N LYS A 489 18.83 41.56 -8.24
CA LYS A 489 18.42 40.65 -7.16
C LYS A 489 17.02 40.05 -7.42
N THR A 490 16.09 40.89 -7.89
CA THR A 490 14.72 40.49 -8.23
C THR A 490 14.69 39.46 -9.36
N GLU A 491 15.49 39.64 -10.41
CA GLU A 491 15.60 38.68 -11.50
C GLU A 491 16.24 37.36 -11.04
N LYS A 492 17.26 37.40 -10.19
CA LYS A 492 17.86 36.19 -9.60
C LYS A 492 16.85 35.41 -8.76
N ASP A 493 16.06 36.10 -7.95
CA ASP A 493 15.00 35.50 -7.14
C ASP A 493 13.87 34.92 -8.00
N PHE A 494 13.54 35.59 -9.12
CA PHE A 494 12.58 35.10 -10.09
C PHE A 494 13.09 33.85 -10.84
N ALA A 495 14.35 33.87 -11.28
CA ALA A 495 15.01 32.75 -11.95
C ALA A 495 14.95 31.46 -11.12
N LYS A 496 15.18 31.56 -9.81
CA LYS A 496 15.03 30.43 -8.86
C LYS A 496 13.62 29.83 -8.90
N LYS A 497 12.57 30.63 -9.11
CA LYS A 497 11.17 30.18 -9.17
C LYS A 497 10.82 29.45 -10.48
N LEU A 498 11.62 29.61 -11.54
CA LEU A 498 11.48 28.89 -12.81
C LEU A 498 12.09 27.47 -12.77
N LYS A 499 12.93 27.18 -11.78
CA LYS A 499 13.59 25.88 -11.65
C LYS A 499 12.58 24.76 -11.38
N GLY A 500 12.71 23.65 -12.12
CA GLY A 500 11.94 22.43 -11.88
C GLY A 500 10.45 22.49 -12.26
N LEU A 501 9.97 23.54 -12.96
CA LEU A 501 8.55 23.64 -13.33
C LEU A 501 8.08 22.47 -14.21
N LYS A 502 8.90 22.02 -15.18
CA LYS A 502 8.62 20.84 -16.03
C LYS A 502 8.39 19.57 -15.20
N GLY A 503 9.28 19.30 -14.25
CA GLY A 503 9.17 18.17 -13.31
C GLY A 503 7.95 18.31 -12.39
N SER A 504 7.69 19.51 -11.88
CA SER A 504 6.50 19.81 -11.07
C SER A 504 5.20 19.56 -11.85
N ALA A 505 5.14 20.01 -13.11
CA ALA A 505 4.01 19.75 -14.00
C ALA A 505 3.80 18.25 -14.23
N HIS A 506 4.89 17.50 -14.49
CA HIS A 506 4.84 16.05 -14.66
C HIS A 506 4.31 15.34 -13.41
N GLN A 507 4.82 15.68 -12.23
CA GLN A 507 4.41 15.10 -10.96
C GLN A 507 2.93 15.40 -10.63
N LYS A 508 2.47 16.63 -10.90
CA LYS A 508 1.05 16.99 -10.76
C LYS A 508 0.18 16.19 -11.73
N ALA A 509 0.62 16.03 -12.97
CA ALA A 509 -0.09 15.26 -13.99
C ALA A 509 -0.17 13.75 -13.66
N LEU A 510 0.93 13.13 -13.20
CA LEU A 510 0.94 11.74 -12.71
C LEU A 510 -0.01 11.54 -11.53
N ARG A 511 -0.07 12.52 -10.63
CA ARG A 511 -0.96 12.44 -9.48
C ARG A 511 -2.43 12.55 -9.88
N TRP A 512 -2.75 13.48 -10.79
CA TRP A 512 -4.07 13.57 -11.38
C TRP A 512 -4.45 12.27 -12.11
N LEU A 513 -3.53 11.67 -12.86
CA LEU A 513 -3.73 10.39 -13.54
C LEU A 513 -4.11 9.30 -12.52
N GLY A 514 -3.36 9.18 -11.43
CA GLY A 514 -3.68 8.23 -10.35
C GLY A 514 -5.06 8.48 -9.72
N GLN A 515 -5.50 9.74 -9.59
CA GLN A 515 -6.85 10.06 -9.14
C GLN A 515 -7.93 9.65 -10.13
N GLN A 516 -7.72 9.86 -11.43
CA GLN A 516 -8.69 9.46 -12.46
C GLN A 516 -8.78 7.94 -12.55
N PHE A 517 -7.64 7.26 -12.48
CA PHE A 517 -7.57 5.81 -12.43
C PHE A 517 -8.37 5.24 -11.24
N LEU A 518 -8.16 5.75 -10.02
CA LEU A 518 -8.93 5.30 -8.84
C LEU A 518 -10.43 5.61 -8.96
N LYS A 519 -10.81 6.72 -9.60
CA LYS A 519 -12.22 7.03 -9.89
C LYS A 519 -12.82 5.99 -10.84
N HIS A 520 -12.10 5.63 -11.89
CA HIS A 520 -12.51 4.61 -12.84
C HIS A 520 -12.65 3.24 -12.17
N VAL A 521 -11.63 2.80 -11.42
CA VAL A 521 -11.67 1.54 -10.64
C VAL A 521 -12.88 1.51 -9.70
N TYR A 522 -13.16 2.60 -8.98
CA TYR A 522 -14.33 2.67 -8.11
C TYR A 522 -15.62 2.50 -8.88
N ASN A 523 -15.78 3.21 -10.00
CA ASN A 523 -17.01 3.17 -10.79
C ASN A 523 -17.25 1.78 -11.39
N GLU A 524 -16.27 1.21 -12.08
CA GLU A 524 -16.42 -0.10 -12.73
C GLU A 524 -16.60 -1.23 -11.71
N TRP A 525 -15.84 -1.22 -10.61
CA TRP A 525 -16.00 -2.23 -9.57
C TRP A 525 -17.34 -2.05 -8.81
N SER A 526 -17.86 -0.82 -8.67
CA SER A 526 -19.16 -0.62 -8.03
C SER A 526 -20.32 -1.14 -8.89
N LYS A 527 -20.27 -0.96 -10.22
CA LYS A 527 -21.30 -1.49 -11.16
C LYS A 527 -21.46 -3.00 -10.99
N LEU A 528 -20.33 -3.71 -11.02
CA LEU A 528 -20.26 -5.14 -10.81
C LEU A 528 -21.01 -5.60 -9.53
N VAL A 529 -20.99 -4.79 -8.47
CA VAL A 529 -21.64 -5.12 -7.19
C VAL A 529 -23.12 -4.75 -7.14
N VAL A 530 -23.54 -3.72 -7.88
CA VAL A 530 -24.95 -3.33 -8.00
C VAL A 530 -25.71 -4.34 -8.84
N ASP A 531 -25.11 -4.81 -9.94
CA ASP A 531 -25.74 -5.74 -10.88
C ASP A 531 -26.12 -7.07 -10.21
N VAL A 532 -25.44 -7.47 -9.12
CA VAL A 532 -25.79 -8.69 -8.40
C VAL A 532 -26.94 -8.53 -7.41
N LYS A 533 -27.44 -7.31 -7.16
CA LYS A 533 -28.63 -7.10 -6.32
C LYS A 533 -29.94 -7.15 -7.09
N GLU A 534 -29.90 -7.07 -8.42
CA GLU A 534 -31.08 -7.11 -9.28
C GLU A 534 -31.28 -8.51 -9.89
N GLU A 535 -31.24 -9.56 -9.07
CA GLU A 535 -31.93 -10.79 -9.48
C GLU A 535 -33.42 -10.44 -9.62
N PRO A 536 -34.06 -10.74 -10.77
CA PRO A 536 -35.48 -10.45 -10.95
C PRO A 536 -36.24 -11.13 -9.82
N THR A 537 -36.95 -10.33 -9.03
CA THR A 537 -37.87 -10.84 -8.01
C THR A 537 -38.75 -11.90 -8.65
N SER A 538 -38.95 -13.04 -7.99
CA SER A 538 -39.68 -14.20 -8.52
C SER A 538 -41.09 -13.88 -9.06
N GLU A 539 -41.64 -12.71 -8.74
CA GLU A 539 -42.87 -12.18 -9.31
C GLU A 539 -42.75 -11.81 -10.81
N ALA A 540 -41.57 -11.39 -11.29
CA ALA A 540 -41.32 -11.11 -12.71
C ALA A 540 -41.12 -12.40 -13.54
N VAL A 541 -40.59 -13.46 -12.92
CA VAL A 541 -40.42 -14.78 -13.56
C VAL A 541 -41.71 -15.61 -13.54
N ALA A 542 -42.69 -15.25 -12.70
CA ALA A 542 -44.01 -15.87 -12.68
C ALA A 542 -45.01 -15.20 -13.65
N ALA A 543 -44.62 -14.09 -14.29
CA ALA A 543 -45.43 -13.34 -15.25
C ALA A 543 -45.02 -13.56 -16.72
N GLU A 544 -43.93 -14.31 -16.97
CA GLU A 544 -43.57 -14.93 -18.25
C GLU A 544 -43.88 -16.43 -18.20
#